data_AF-A0A835AD34-F1
#
_entry.id   AF-A0A835AD34-F1
#
_cell.length_a   1.000
_cell.length_b   1.000
_cell.length_c   1.000
_cell.angle_alpha   90.00
_cell.angle_beta   90.00
_cell.angle_gamma   90.00
#
_symmetry.space_group_name_H-M   'P 1'
#
loop_
_entity.id
_entity.type
_entity.pdbx_description
1 polymer ?
#
loop_
_entity_poly.entity_id
_entity_poly.type
_entity_poly.pdbx_seq_one_letter_code
_entity_poly.pdbx_strand_id
1 'polypeptide(L)' 'MDPNSTFTLKIRLFGNKKKMREGYKYGFFELVIDSDLSNYKDLVGEIVEKRPPGYLEVAHC' A
#
# COMPACT_ATOMS: atom_id res chain seq x y z
N MET A 1 -6.59 20.04 4.32
CA MET A 1 -7.19 18.82 4.89
C MET A 1 -7.71 19.19 6.25
N ASP A 2 -8.94 18.80 6.57
CA ASP A 2 -9.55 19.09 7.87
C ASP A 2 -8.95 18.15 8.93
N PRO A 3 -8.37 18.65 10.04
CA PRO A 3 -7.79 17.80 11.07
C PRO A 3 -8.75 16.76 11.66
N ASN A 4 -10.06 16.98 11.59
CA ASN A 4 -11.06 16.05 12.14
C ASN A 4 -11.34 14.86 11.21
N SER A 5 -11.14 15.03 9.89
CA SER A 5 -11.30 13.98 8.87
C SER A 5 -9.95 13.40 8.41
N THR A 6 -8.83 13.96 8.89
CA THR A 6 -7.49 13.53 8.47
C THR A 6 -6.93 12.45 9.39
N PHE A 7 -6.50 11.33 8.80
CA PHE A 7 -5.94 10.19 9.52
C PHE A 7 -4.58 9.80 8.96
N THR A 8 -3.65 9.45 9.86
CA THR A 8 -2.39 8.82 9.47
C THR A 8 -2.52 7.31 9.59
N LEU A 9 -2.42 6.61 8.47
CA LEU A 9 -2.45 5.16 8.39
C LEU A 9 -1.03 4.60 8.30
N LYS A 10 -0.67 3.78 9.29
CA LYS A 10 0.57 2.98 9.28
C LYS A 10 0.20 1.57 8.86
N ILE A 11 0.56 1.20 7.64
CA ILE A 11 0.15 -0.06 7.04
C ILE A 11 1.36 -0.97 6.90
N ARG A 12 1.17 -2.22 7.32
CA ARG A 12 2.15 -3.30 7.19
C ARG A 12 1.55 -4.39 6.32
N LEU A 13 2.06 -4.52 5.10
CA LEU A 13 1.63 -5.56 4.17
C LEU A 13 2.58 -6.74 4.20
N PHE A 14 2.02 -7.92 4.41
CA PHE A 14 2.72 -9.19 4.31
C PHE A 14 2.26 -9.90 3.04
N GLY A 15 3.20 -10.24 2.16
CA GLY A 15 2.90 -11.13 1.04
C GLY A 15 2.76 -12.58 1.51
N ASN A 16 2.16 -13.42 0.66
CA ASN A 16 2.01 -14.84 0.94
C ASN A 16 3.38 -15.53 1.00
N LYS A 17 3.74 -16.11 2.15
CA LYS A 17 5.01 -16.82 2.38
C LYS A 17 5.33 -17.89 1.30
N LYS A 18 4.31 -18.51 0.70
CA LYS A 18 4.49 -19.56 -0.34
C LYS A 18 4.79 -19.01 -1.74
N LYS A 19 4.48 -17.75 -2.03
CA LYS A 19 4.58 -17.13 -3.36
C LYS A 19 5.49 -15.90 -3.38
N MET A 20 6.27 -15.69 -2.32
CA MET A 20 7.06 -14.48 -2.13
C MET A 20 8.41 -14.61 -2.82
N ARG A 21 8.80 -13.65 -3.67
CA ARG A 21 10.19 -13.53 -4.15
C ARG A 21 11.11 -13.23 -2.96
N GLU A 22 12.26 -13.90 -2.90
CA GLU A 22 13.29 -13.61 -1.90
C GLU A 22 13.67 -12.12 -1.98
N GLY A 23 13.56 -11.41 -0.85
CA GLY A 23 13.80 -9.97 -0.74
C GLY A 23 12.55 -9.11 -0.46
N TYR A 24 11.35 -9.57 -0.84
CA TYR A 24 10.09 -8.84 -0.63
C TYR A 24 9.30 -9.38 0.57
N LYS A 25 9.88 -9.34 1.77
CA LYS A 25 9.27 -9.97 2.96
C LYS A 25 8.10 -9.20 3.56
N TYR A 26 8.11 -7.87 3.46
CA TYR A 26 7.07 -7.00 3.99
C TYR A 26 7.22 -5.59 3.41
N GLY A 27 6.08 -4.93 3.13
CA GLY A 27 6.03 -3.50 2.83
C GLY A 27 5.54 -2.75 4.06
N PHE A 28 6.26 -1.72 4.49
CA PHE A 28 5.79 -0.78 5.50
C PHE A 28 5.63 0.58 4.83
N PHE A 29 4.47 1.21 5.00
CA PHE A 29 4.24 2.54 4.49
C PHE A 29 3.30 3.32 5.40
N GLU A 30 3.54 4.62 5.42
CA GLU A 30 2.73 5.60 6.12
C GLU A 30 2.02 6.47 5.08
N LEU A 31 0.72 6.65 5.27
CA LEU A 31 -0.18 7.39 4.38
C LEU A 31 -0.99 8.35 5.22
N VAL A 32 -1.27 9.54 4.69
CA VAL A 32 -2.20 10.50 5.29
C VAL A 32 -3.41 10.56 4.39
N ILE A 33 -4.59 10.22 4.92
CA ILE A 33 -5.85 10.25 4.18
C ILE A 33 -6.82 11.23 4.81
N ASP A 34 -7.68 11.82 3.99
CA ASP A 34 -8.80 12.66 4.45
C ASP A 34 -10.09 11.90 4.14
N SER A 35 -10.85 11.47 5.16
CA SER A 35 -12.01 10.57 4.97
C SER A 35 -13.12 11.16 4.11
N ASP A 36 -13.19 12.49 4.05
CA ASP A 36 -14.23 13.19 3.31
C ASP A 36 -13.83 13.37 1.85
N LEU A 37 -12.53 13.32 1.55
CA LEU A 37 -11.96 13.55 0.22
C LEU A 37 -11.43 12.28 -0.45
N SER A 38 -11.08 11.25 0.31
CA SER A 38 -10.47 10.01 -0.17
C SER A 38 -11.48 8.87 -0.14
N ASN A 39 -11.62 8.18 -1.28
CA ASN A 39 -12.39 6.94 -1.35
C ASN A 39 -11.47 5.71 -1.40
N TYR A 40 -12.09 4.52 -1.43
CA TYR A 40 -11.36 3.26 -1.46
C TYR A 40 -10.37 3.14 -2.65
N LYS A 41 -10.74 3.63 -3.84
CA LYS A 41 -9.87 3.55 -5.01
C LYS A 41 -8.63 4.42 -4.86
N ASP A 42 -8.78 5.61 -4.27
CA ASP A 42 -7.66 6.52 -4.03
C ASP A 42 -6.67 5.89 -3.05
N LEU A 43 -7.19 5.33 -1.94
CA LEU A 43 -6.37 4.60 -0.97
C LEU A 43 -5.61 3.43 -1.62
N VAL A 44 -6.29 2.61 -2.43
CA VAL A 44 -5.64 1.49 -3.12
C VAL A 44 -4.59 1.99 -4.12
N GLY A 45 -4.89 3.08 -4.84
CA GLY A 45 -3.96 3.73 -5.77
C GLY A 45 -2.66 4.13 -5.08
N GLU A 46 -2.75 4.87 -3.98
CA GLU A 46 -1.55 5.31 -3.22
C GLU A 46 -0.75 4.12 -2.67
N ILE A 47 -1.43 3.07 -2.20
CA ILE A 47 -0.77 1.84 -1.73
C ILE A 47 -0.01 1.16 -2.87
N VAL A 48 -0.58 1.12 -4.07
CA VAL A 48 0.05 0.49 -5.24
C VAL A 48 1.24 1.33 -5.73
N GLU A 49 1.12 2.66 -5.75
CA GLU A 49 2.20 3.56 -6.18
C GLU A 49 3.42 3.50 -5.25
N LYS A 50 3.19 3.36 -3.93
CA LYS A 50 4.27 3.19 -2.94
C LYS A 50 4.94 1.81 -2.99
N ARG A 51 4.43 0.86 -3.78
CA ARG A 51 5.10 -0.43 -3.96
C ARG A 51 6.35 -0.23 -4.81
N PRO A 52 7.46 -0.92 -4.49
CA PRO A 52 8.62 -0.82 -5.34
C PRO A 52 8.36 -1.48 -6.71
N PRO A 53 9.10 -1.05 -7.75
CA PRO A 53 8.95 -1.55 -9.11
C PRO A 53 9.02 -3.09 -9.16
N GLY A 54 8.11 -3.72 -9.90
CA GLY A 54 8.03 -5.17 -10.03
C GLY A 54 7.04 -5.88 -9.10
N TYR A 55 6.32 -5.17 -8.22
CA TYR A 55 5.28 -5.80 -7.39
C TYR A 55 4.09 -6.36 -8.19
N LEU A 56 3.69 -5.66 -9.26
CA LEU A 56 2.61 -6.09 -10.16
C LEU A 56 3.10 -6.99 -11.30
N GLU A 57 4.42 -7.21 -11.42
CA GLU A 57 4.94 -8.11 -12.43
C GLU A 57 4.57 -9.54 -12.05
N VAL A 58 3.76 -10.17 -12.90
CA VAL A 58 3.55 -11.61 -12.85
C VAL A 58 4.88 -12.26 -13.17
N ALA A 59 5.36 -13.14 -12.27
CA ALA A 59 6.50 -13.97 -12.58
C ALA A 59 6.11 -14.88 -13.75
N HIS A 60 6.56 -14.54 -14.95
CA HIS A 60 6.52 -15.45 -16.08
C HIS A 60 7.62 -16.50 -15.84
N CYS A 61 7.20 -17.66 -15.34
CA CYS A 61 8.02 -18.87 -15.33
C CYS A 61 8.14 -19.44 -16.75
#